data_AF-A0AAU1TTW5-F1
#
_entry.id   AF-A0AAU1TTW5-F1
#
_cell.length_a   1.000
_cell.length_b   1.000
_cell.length_c   1.000
_cell.angle_alpha   90.00
_cell.angle_beta   90.00
_cell.angle_gamma   90.00
#
_symmetry.space_group_name_H-M   'P 1'
#
loop_
_entity.id
_entity.type
_entity.pdbx_description
1 polymer ?
#
loop_
_entity_poly.entity_id
_entity_poly.type
_entity_poly.pdbx_seq_one_letter_code
_entity_poly.pdbx_strand_id
1 'polypeptide(L)'
;MRHALARGAALRSSRVRAGLAAAAVLAVVGPSPLPGVAEADTVPTKATEQWSTQTPAPGVEVRTGVVQHPGVTHSWTVTVQAPVSTRWSSNDPDAPASWAEVSTRDWADSTAQKLTAAGLRPRVESVQWPAYTDSPHGLMGYRVRVGNFATQNEAKSTSSAVTAAGFQPTLSWTGADSQEPADRENVHVAVIDPKTFTGTVEATHDGNVTHRATTSSVAAKLKSLVGVNGGFFVIGSADGVPGTMSGIGAYQGELESMAVGSRAALLIRDGGRSARIADLTSTVTARAGNDSYQIQGINRRPGTVRDCGRPGTTPSELPWQDVTCQLGDDMVQFTPAFQADLPTGPGVQVVLDASGRVASVGARGGHVPADAHVLQGTGRAADWLTEHAEPGHRIKVTEAIRDSLGRRVELHRGDSLVSAAPTLVQHGRIAIDAATEGVIDPEYPSFGYAWANVRQPRTMAGIDKRGRLLLVTVDGRQKGGSEGFTLQEAAAFMKSLGAVQALNLDGGGSTAMAVNGSVVNQPSDSTGERAVGDTIQVLPADD
;
A
#
# COMPACT_ATOMS: atom_id res chain seq x y z
N MET A 1 -55.87 -7.66 -47.00
CA MET A 1 -56.82 -6.77 -46.28
C MET A 1 -56.00 -5.61 -45.71
N ARG A 2 -55.86 -4.46 -46.42
CA ARG A 2 -56.68 -3.20 -46.34
C ARG A 2 -56.86 -2.74 -44.88
N HIS A 3 -56.32 -1.59 -44.42
CA HIS A 3 -56.56 -0.18 -44.82
C HIS A 3 -55.27 0.69 -44.66
N ALA A 4 -54.83 1.52 -45.64
CA ALA A 4 -55.22 2.89 -46.02
C ALA A 4 -54.91 3.97 -44.94
N LEU A 5 -53.83 4.77 -45.04
CA LEU A 5 -53.53 6.00 -45.84
C LEU A 5 -53.94 7.33 -45.15
N ALA A 6 -52.95 8.22 -44.90
CA ALA A 6 -53.04 9.67 -45.14
C ALA A 6 -51.65 10.36 -45.05
N ARG A 7 -51.46 11.40 -45.88
CA ARG A 7 -50.23 12.13 -46.24
C ARG A 7 -50.13 13.50 -45.53
N GLY A 8 -48.94 14.10 -45.55
CA GLY A 8 -48.70 15.55 -45.50
C GLY A 8 -47.33 15.90 -44.90
N ALA A 9 -46.27 16.06 -45.70
CA ALA A 9 -45.83 17.28 -46.41
C ALA A 9 -44.69 18.01 -45.65
N ALA A 10 -43.55 18.12 -46.34
CA ALA A 10 -42.32 18.76 -45.90
C ALA A 10 -42.32 20.27 -46.14
N LEU A 11 -41.61 21.04 -45.33
CA LEU A 11 -41.06 22.35 -45.69
C LEU A 11 -39.71 22.56 -44.99
N ARG A 12 -38.66 22.72 -45.82
CA ARG A 12 -37.34 23.22 -45.45
C ARG A 12 -37.41 24.74 -45.30
N SER A 13 -36.70 25.30 -44.31
CA SER A 13 -36.22 26.67 -44.38
C SER A 13 -34.85 26.79 -43.71
N SER A 14 -33.86 27.12 -44.53
CA SER A 14 -32.51 27.57 -44.15
C SER A 14 -32.55 28.96 -43.52
N ARG A 15 -31.68 29.24 -42.55
CA ARG A 15 -30.65 30.33 -42.57
C ARG A 15 -30.02 30.57 -41.19
N VAL A 16 -28.69 30.41 -41.16
CA VAL A 16 -27.64 31.26 -40.55
C VAL A 16 -27.99 32.16 -39.35
N ARG A 17 -27.21 32.03 -38.26
CA ARG A 17 -26.61 33.12 -37.44
C ARG A 17 -25.65 32.49 -36.42
N ALA A 18 -24.35 32.76 -36.52
CA ALA A 18 -23.63 33.87 -35.88
C ALA A 18 -23.29 33.55 -34.41
N GLY A 19 -22.00 33.39 -34.14
CA GLY A 19 -21.47 33.26 -32.79
C GLY A 19 -21.57 34.56 -32.01
N LEU A 20 -21.70 34.41 -30.69
CA LEU A 20 -21.41 35.45 -29.70
C LEU A 20 -21.11 34.76 -28.38
N ALA A 21 -19.91 35.01 -27.87
CA ALA A 21 -19.51 34.73 -26.51
C ALA A 21 -20.33 35.60 -25.56
N ALA A 22 -20.81 35.03 -24.46
CA ALA A 22 -21.27 35.78 -23.30
C ALA A 22 -21.01 34.94 -22.04
N ALA A 23 -20.13 35.46 -21.19
CA ALA A 23 -19.94 34.99 -19.83
C ALA A 23 -21.21 35.26 -19.01
N ALA A 24 -21.73 34.25 -18.32
CA ALA A 24 -22.83 34.40 -17.38
C ALA A 24 -22.28 34.24 -15.96
N VAL A 25 -22.16 35.37 -15.26
CA VAL A 25 -22.01 35.45 -13.80
C VAL A 25 -23.39 35.15 -13.21
N LEU A 26 -23.51 34.05 -12.47
CA LEU A 26 -24.69 33.76 -11.65
C LEU A 26 -24.36 34.15 -10.21
N ALA A 27 -24.91 35.29 -9.79
CA ALA A 27 -24.97 35.71 -8.40
C ALA A 27 -26.01 34.84 -7.68
N VAL A 28 -25.56 34.06 -6.70
CA VAL A 28 -26.44 33.36 -5.75
C VAL A 28 -26.77 34.31 -4.62
N VAL A 29 -28.06 34.57 -4.42
CA VAL A 29 -28.61 35.32 -3.29
C VAL A 29 -28.43 34.45 -2.03
N GLY A 30 -27.60 34.89 -1.09
CA GLY A 30 -27.40 34.23 0.19
C GLY A 30 -28.54 34.52 1.19
N PRO A 31 -28.84 33.59 2.12
CA PRO A 31 -29.78 33.86 3.21
C PRO A 31 -29.15 34.77 4.28
N SER A 32 -29.95 35.68 4.85
CA SER A 32 -29.55 36.58 5.93
C SER A 32 -29.19 35.82 7.23
N PRO A 33 -28.19 36.27 8.01
CA PRO A 33 -27.72 35.54 9.19
C PRO A 33 -28.57 35.84 10.43
N LEU A 34 -28.76 34.82 11.27
CA LEU A 34 -29.11 34.96 12.68
C LEU A 34 -27.85 35.41 13.46
N PRO A 35 -27.95 36.31 14.46
CA PRO A 35 -26.76 36.82 15.14
C PRO A 35 -26.28 35.83 16.22
N GLY A 36 -24.99 35.47 16.17
CA GLY A 36 -24.29 34.93 17.34
C GLY A 36 -23.45 33.68 17.14
N VAL A 37 -22.51 33.66 16.20
CA VAL A 37 -21.24 32.92 16.34
C VAL A 37 -20.18 33.74 15.60
N ALA A 38 -19.11 34.14 16.27
CA ALA A 38 -17.93 34.67 15.61
C ALA A 38 -17.22 33.51 14.91
N GLU A 39 -17.60 33.20 13.68
CA GLU A 39 -16.74 32.43 12.78
C GLU A 39 -15.59 33.35 12.38
N ALA A 40 -14.39 33.02 12.88
CA ALA A 40 -13.17 33.52 12.28
C ALA A 40 -13.09 32.92 10.88
N ASP A 41 -13.46 33.69 9.87
CA ASP A 41 -13.17 33.43 8.47
C ASP A 41 -11.64 33.44 8.26
N THR A 42 -10.95 32.35 8.58
CA THR A 42 -9.61 32.11 8.03
C THR A 42 -9.78 31.48 6.67
N VAL A 43 -9.91 32.33 5.65
CA VAL A 43 -9.67 31.95 4.25
C VAL A 43 -8.33 31.23 4.21
N PRO A 44 -8.25 29.96 3.76
CA PRO A 44 -6.96 29.29 3.62
C PRO A 44 -6.09 30.14 2.70
N THR A 45 -4.97 30.60 3.23
CA THR A 45 -3.90 31.22 2.45
C THR A 45 -3.54 30.27 1.30
N LYS A 46 -3.59 30.78 0.07
CA LYS A 46 -3.30 30.00 -1.13
C LYS A 46 -1.94 29.29 -0.96
N ALA A 47 -1.90 27.99 -1.23
CA ALA A 47 -0.67 27.21 -1.18
C ALA A 47 0.42 27.87 -2.04
N THR A 48 1.64 27.93 -1.51
CA THR A 48 2.83 28.32 -2.24
C THR A 48 3.59 27.07 -2.64
N GLU A 49 4.02 27.02 -3.90
CA GLU A 49 4.72 25.87 -4.45
C GLU A 49 6.08 26.30 -5.03
N GLN A 50 7.11 25.53 -4.73
CA GLN A 50 8.44 25.69 -5.32
C GLN A 50 8.86 24.35 -5.91
N TRP A 51 9.13 24.32 -7.22
CA TRP A 51 9.49 23.10 -7.94
C TRP A 51 10.82 23.29 -8.67
N SER A 52 11.61 22.23 -8.68
CA SER A 52 12.77 22.03 -9.53
C SER A 52 12.49 20.88 -10.50
N THR A 53 13.17 20.86 -11.64
CA THR A 53 13.01 19.81 -12.64
C THR A 53 14.36 19.43 -13.21
N GLN A 54 14.60 18.13 -13.31
CA GLN A 54 15.74 17.53 -13.99
C GLN A 54 15.25 16.53 -15.03
N THR A 55 16.01 16.36 -16.10
CA THR A 55 15.68 15.44 -17.20
C THR A 55 16.84 14.45 -17.36
N PRO A 56 16.85 13.32 -16.59
CA PRO A 56 17.94 12.35 -16.65
C PRO A 56 18.15 11.74 -18.05
N ALA A 57 17.09 11.60 -18.84
CA ALA A 57 17.13 11.11 -20.21
C ALA A 57 15.91 11.63 -21.00
N PRO A 58 15.93 11.56 -22.36
CA PRO A 58 14.74 11.82 -23.15
C PRO A 58 13.55 10.96 -22.69
N GLY A 59 12.43 11.62 -22.38
CA GLY A 59 11.24 10.94 -21.87
C GLY A 59 11.26 10.61 -20.37
N VAL A 60 12.31 10.97 -19.62
CA VAL A 60 12.37 10.82 -18.17
C VAL A 60 12.54 12.20 -17.54
N GLU A 61 11.58 12.60 -16.73
CA GLU A 61 11.60 13.87 -16.00
C GLU A 61 11.41 13.61 -14.52
N VAL A 62 12.24 14.23 -13.67
CA VAL A 62 12.06 14.19 -12.21
C VAL A 62 11.84 15.60 -11.71
N ARG A 63 10.73 15.80 -11.00
CA ARG A 63 10.36 17.06 -10.36
C ARG A 63 10.46 16.89 -8.86
N THR A 64 11.14 17.82 -8.20
CA THR A 64 11.20 17.87 -6.74
C THR A 64 10.67 19.21 -6.29
N GLY A 65 9.73 19.22 -5.36
CA GLY A 65 9.15 20.47 -4.88
C GLY A 65 8.63 20.42 -3.47
N VAL A 66 8.35 21.61 -2.97
CA VAL A 66 7.76 21.86 -1.66
C VAL A 66 6.41 22.53 -1.87
N VAL A 67 5.36 21.92 -1.33
CA VAL A 67 4.03 22.52 -1.23
C VAL A 67 3.88 23.04 0.19
N GLN A 68 3.59 24.33 0.35
CA GLN A 68 3.47 24.96 1.67
C GLN A 68 2.16 25.75 1.80
N HIS A 69 1.52 25.69 2.97
CA HIS A 69 0.35 26.47 3.36
C HIS A 69 0.73 27.44 4.50
N PRO A 70 1.13 28.69 4.17
CA PRO A 70 1.64 29.62 5.16
C PRO A 70 0.61 29.94 6.25
N GLY A 71 1.02 29.88 7.51
CA GLY A 71 0.17 30.22 8.65
C GLY A 71 -0.51 29.04 9.32
N VAL A 72 -0.34 27.82 8.81
CA VAL A 72 -0.66 26.60 9.53
C VAL A 72 0.36 26.39 10.65
N THR A 73 -0.11 26.10 11.86
CA THR A 73 0.75 25.76 13.00
C THR A 73 0.25 24.51 13.68
N HIS A 74 1.16 23.57 13.94
CA HIS A 74 0.88 22.33 14.64
C HIS A 74 1.54 22.30 16.02
N SER A 75 1.13 21.35 16.85
CA SER A 75 1.65 21.22 18.20
C SER A 75 1.84 19.76 18.60
N TRP A 76 2.67 19.55 19.61
CA TRP A 76 2.74 18.30 20.33
C TRP A 76 1.59 18.19 21.32
N THR A 77 1.06 16.99 21.50
CA THR A 77 0.00 16.71 22.48
C THR A 77 0.18 15.31 23.07
N VAL A 78 -0.39 15.10 24.26
CA VAL A 78 -0.45 13.76 24.86
C VAL A 78 -1.76 13.11 24.45
N THR A 79 -1.69 12.10 23.59
CA THR A 79 -2.85 11.31 23.17
C THR A 79 -2.98 10.07 24.02
N VAL A 80 -4.16 9.86 24.60
CA VAL A 80 -4.47 8.71 25.44
C VAL A 80 -4.89 7.55 24.56
N GLN A 81 -4.26 6.40 24.75
CA GLN A 81 -4.59 5.19 24.02
C GLN A 81 -5.67 4.38 24.75
N ALA A 82 -6.73 4.04 24.03
CA ALA A 82 -7.79 3.15 24.48
C ALA A 82 -7.31 1.70 24.43
N PRO A 83 -7.56 0.89 25.46
CA PRO A 83 -7.42 -0.55 25.34
C PRO A 83 -8.47 -1.05 24.34
N VAL A 84 -8.05 -1.87 23.38
CA VAL A 84 -8.96 -2.50 22.43
C VAL A 84 -8.84 -4.01 22.53
N SER A 85 -9.99 -4.68 22.65
CA SER A 85 -10.08 -6.11 22.33
C SER A 85 -10.17 -6.21 20.81
N THR A 86 -9.06 -6.56 20.17
CA THR A 86 -9.10 -6.90 18.75
C THR A 86 -9.92 -8.19 18.59
N ARG A 87 -10.37 -8.48 17.37
CA ARG A 87 -10.99 -9.78 17.04
C ARG A 87 -10.11 -10.98 17.42
N TRP A 88 -8.82 -10.73 17.67
CA TRP A 88 -7.78 -11.67 18.08
C TRP A 88 -7.72 -11.92 19.60
N SER A 89 -7.90 -10.89 20.44
CA SER A 89 -7.77 -11.02 21.90
C SER A 89 -9.11 -11.26 22.62
N SER A 90 -10.24 -11.17 21.92
CA SER A 90 -11.56 -11.30 22.57
C SER A 90 -11.81 -12.66 23.22
N ASN A 91 -11.08 -13.70 22.79
CA ASN A 91 -11.21 -15.08 23.29
C ASN A 91 -9.94 -15.61 23.97
N ASP A 92 -8.87 -14.82 24.05
CA ASP A 92 -7.60 -15.20 24.69
C ASP A 92 -7.32 -14.26 25.88
N PRO A 93 -7.50 -14.73 27.14
CA PRO A 93 -7.27 -13.91 28.33
C PRO A 93 -5.80 -13.53 28.54
N ASP A 94 -4.86 -14.18 27.85
CA ASP A 94 -3.42 -13.93 27.95
C ASP A 94 -2.86 -13.09 26.79
N ALA A 95 -3.71 -12.69 25.83
CA ALA A 95 -3.29 -11.87 24.71
C ALA A 95 -2.80 -10.48 25.16
N PRO A 96 -1.66 -9.98 24.63
CA PRO A 96 -1.15 -8.66 25.01
C PRO A 96 -2.17 -7.57 24.67
N ALA A 97 -2.31 -6.61 25.58
CA ALA A 97 -3.21 -5.48 25.41
C ALA A 97 -2.87 -4.71 24.12
N SER A 98 -3.85 -4.59 23.23
CA SER A 98 -3.78 -3.75 22.04
C SER A 98 -4.32 -2.36 22.36
N TRP A 99 -3.78 -1.35 21.69
CA TRP A 99 -4.00 0.05 22.02
C TRP A 99 -4.41 0.85 20.78
N ALA A 100 -5.32 1.80 20.94
CA ALA A 100 -5.88 2.60 19.85
C ALA A 100 -6.05 4.07 20.22
N GLU A 101 -5.80 4.98 19.28
CA GLU A 101 -6.07 6.42 19.49
C GLU A 101 -7.58 6.74 19.48
N VAL A 102 -8.35 5.96 18.72
CA VAL A 102 -9.79 6.21 18.50
C VAL A 102 -10.61 5.09 19.12
N SER A 103 -11.63 5.45 19.88
CA SER A 103 -12.56 4.51 20.53
C SER A 103 -13.98 5.10 20.68
N THR A 104 -14.82 4.44 21.47
CA THR A 104 -16.22 4.81 21.66
C THR A 104 -16.38 6.11 22.46
N ARG A 105 -17.57 6.72 22.36
CA ARG A 105 -17.92 7.92 23.13
C ARG A 105 -17.83 7.68 24.64
N ASP A 106 -18.39 6.57 25.11
CA ASP A 106 -18.43 6.21 26.53
C ASP A 106 -17.01 6.05 27.11
N TRP A 107 -16.11 5.42 26.35
CA TRP A 107 -14.71 5.32 26.73
C TRP A 107 -14.06 6.71 26.84
N ALA A 108 -14.27 7.58 25.86
CA ALA A 108 -13.67 8.90 25.83
C ALA A 108 -14.17 9.78 26.97
N ASP A 109 -15.48 9.79 27.23
CA ASP A 109 -16.09 10.55 28.33
C ASP A 109 -15.61 10.04 29.70
N SER A 110 -15.58 8.72 29.91
CA SER A 110 -15.06 8.12 31.16
C SER A 110 -13.58 8.45 31.38
N THR A 111 -12.78 8.36 30.32
CA THR A 111 -11.35 8.69 30.35
C THR A 111 -11.13 10.16 30.68
N ALA A 112 -11.87 11.06 30.03
CA ALA A 112 -11.81 12.49 30.30
C ALA A 112 -12.22 12.85 31.73
N GLN A 113 -13.26 12.21 32.28
CA GLN A 113 -13.69 12.41 33.67
C GLN A 113 -12.58 12.00 34.66
N LYS A 114 -11.96 10.83 34.47
CA LYS A 114 -10.87 10.34 35.33
C LYS A 114 -9.62 11.22 35.26
N LEU A 115 -9.24 11.66 34.06
CA LEU A 115 -8.11 12.59 33.88
C LEU A 115 -8.41 13.96 34.53
N THR A 116 -9.64 14.45 34.44
CA THR A 116 -10.06 15.68 35.13
C THR A 116 -9.99 15.53 36.64
N ALA A 117 -10.43 14.38 37.18
CA ALA A 117 -10.31 14.06 38.60
C ALA A 117 -8.84 13.96 39.08
N ALA A 118 -7.93 13.59 38.17
CA ALA A 118 -6.47 13.60 38.40
C ALA A 118 -5.83 14.99 38.22
N GLY A 119 -6.62 16.05 38.01
CA GLY A 119 -6.13 17.43 37.88
C GLY A 119 -5.63 17.81 36.48
N LEU A 120 -5.86 16.96 35.46
CA LEU A 120 -5.52 17.24 34.08
C LEU A 120 -6.68 17.92 33.33
N ARG A 121 -6.40 18.51 32.17
CA ARG A 121 -7.40 19.15 31.30
C ARG A 121 -7.50 18.41 29.96
N PRO A 122 -8.28 17.31 29.90
CA PRO A 122 -8.43 16.55 28.67
C PRO A 122 -9.37 17.26 27.68
N ARG A 123 -9.16 16.98 26.39
CA ARG A 123 -10.05 17.31 25.28
C ARG A 123 -10.55 16.00 24.66
N VAL A 124 -11.86 15.93 24.43
CA VAL A 124 -12.49 14.84 23.67
C VAL A 124 -12.72 15.36 22.27
N GLU A 125 -12.13 14.70 21.28
CA GLU A 125 -12.15 15.14 19.87
C GLU A 125 -12.81 14.04 19.02
N SER A 126 -13.76 14.41 18.16
CA SER A 126 -14.40 13.46 17.25
C SER A 126 -13.50 13.17 16.05
N VAL A 127 -13.34 11.90 15.70
CA VAL A 127 -12.64 11.45 14.50
C VAL A 127 -13.66 10.97 13.48
N GLN A 128 -13.54 11.45 12.24
CA GLN A 128 -14.43 11.09 11.15
C GLN A 128 -13.79 10.01 10.28
N TRP A 129 -14.63 9.17 9.66
CA TRP A 129 -14.21 8.34 8.56
C TRP A 129 -13.81 9.20 7.36
N PRO A 130 -12.68 8.90 6.70
CA PRO A 130 -12.34 9.51 5.43
C PRO A 130 -13.34 9.10 4.34
N ALA A 131 -13.35 9.85 3.24
CA ALA A 131 -14.26 9.61 2.11
C ALA A 131 -13.70 8.57 1.13
N TYR A 132 -13.37 7.37 1.63
CA TYR A 132 -12.99 6.25 0.77
C TYR A 132 -14.23 5.61 0.12
N THR A 133 -14.01 4.76 -0.88
CA THR A 133 -15.11 4.15 -1.65
C THR A 133 -15.81 3.06 -0.86
N ASP A 134 -15.05 2.37 -0.01
CA ASP A 134 -15.42 1.14 0.69
C ASP A 134 -15.32 1.25 2.21
N SER A 135 -15.14 2.46 2.75
CA SER A 135 -15.21 2.73 4.19
C SER A 135 -16.59 3.25 4.59
N PRO A 136 -16.99 3.10 5.87
CA PRO A 136 -18.13 3.84 6.41
C PRO A 136 -17.97 5.37 6.23
N HIS A 137 -19.06 6.11 6.40
CA HIS A 137 -19.07 7.58 6.39
C HIS A 137 -19.49 8.13 7.75
N GLY A 138 -19.10 9.38 8.03
CA GLY A 138 -19.45 10.08 9.27
C GLY A 138 -18.50 9.72 10.41
N LEU A 139 -19.03 9.59 11.62
CA LEU A 139 -18.22 9.45 12.84
C LEU A 139 -17.53 8.08 12.90
N MET A 140 -16.20 8.08 12.99
CA MET A 140 -15.40 6.89 13.30
C MET A 140 -15.35 6.62 14.80
N GLY A 141 -15.17 7.66 15.61
CA GLY A 141 -15.09 7.54 17.06
C GLY A 141 -14.55 8.80 17.71
N TYR A 142 -13.99 8.66 18.90
CA TYR A 142 -13.45 9.75 19.69
C TYR A 142 -12.04 9.45 20.17
N ARG A 143 -11.21 10.49 20.24
CA ARG A 143 -9.88 10.45 20.86
C ARG A 143 -9.82 11.39 22.05
N VAL A 144 -8.95 11.08 23.01
CA VAL A 144 -8.72 11.91 24.20
C VAL A 144 -7.30 12.44 24.21
N ARG A 145 -7.15 13.77 24.30
CA ARG A 145 -5.86 14.46 24.26
C ARG A 145 -5.67 15.42 25.43
N VAL A 146 -4.44 15.63 25.86
CA VAL A 146 -4.09 16.52 26.98
C VAL A 146 -2.98 17.47 26.57
N GLY A 147 -3.22 18.77 26.72
CA GLY A 147 -2.25 19.83 26.45
C GLY A 147 -1.96 20.06 24.97
N ASN A 148 -1.29 21.17 24.68
CA ASN A 148 -0.69 21.52 23.40
C ASN A 148 0.68 22.13 23.72
N PHE A 149 1.73 21.62 23.10
CA PHE A 149 3.11 21.91 23.47
C PHE A 149 3.90 22.26 22.22
N ALA A 150 4.88 23.16 22.34
CA ALA A 150 5.74 23.52 21.22
C ALA A 150 6.73 22.40 20.91
N THR A 151 7.19 21.69 21.95
CA THR A 151 8.18 20.62 21.82
C THR A 151 7.71 19.31 22.45
N GLN A 152 8.25 18.19 21.97
CA GLN A 152 8.01 16.88 22.57
C GLN A 152 8.45 16.82 24.04
N ASN A 153 9.53 17.54 24.37
CA ASN A 153 10.09 17.56 25.73
C ASN A 153 9.14 18.22 26.72
N GLU A 154 8.47 19.30 26.32
CA GLU A 154 7.45 19.97 27.15
C GLU A 154 6.27 19.05 27.46
N ALA A 155 5.89 18.16 26.53
CA ALA A 155 4.79 17.23 26.71
C ALA A 155 5.11 16.08 27.70
N LYS A 156 6.39 15.84 28.03
CA LYS A 156 6.81 14.68 28.84
C LYS A 156 6.23 14.70 30.26
N SER A 157 6.18 15.87 30.90
CA SER A 157 5.63 15.99 32.26
C SER A 157 4.14 15.64 32.30
N THR A 158 3.38 16.12 31.32
CA THR A 158 1.96 15.78 31.14
C THR A 158 1.78 14.30 30.80
N SER A 159 2.65 13.72 29.96
CA SER A 159 2.64 12.30 29.67
C SER A 159 2.82 11.46 30.94
N SER A 160 3.81 11.78 31.78
CA SER A 160 4.00 11.09 33.07
C SER A 160 2.80 11.24 34.00
N ALA A 161 2.13 12.39 34.00
CA ALA A 161 0.91 12.60 34.78
C ALA A 161 -0.28 11.77 34.26
N VAL A 162 -0.42 11.62 32.94
CA VAL A 162 -1.41 10.72 32.32
C VAL A 162 -1.12 9.26 32.70
N THR A 163 0.16 8.83 32.69
CA THR A 163 0.56 7.50 33.17
C THR A 163 0.24 7.31 34.65
N ALA A 164 0.54 8.31 35.50
CA ALA A 164 0.23 8.26 36.93
C ALA A 164 -1.28 8.20 37.21
N ALA A 165 -2.11 8.72 36.30
CA ALA A 165 -3.56 8.59 36.33
C ALA A 165 -4.07 7.21 35.85
N GLY A 166 -3.18 6.28 35.51
CA GLY A 166 -3.50 4.90 35.13
C GLY A 166 -3.80 4.69 33.64
N PHE A 167 -3.39 5.63 32.77
CA PHE A 167 -3.63 5.56 31.34
C PHE A 167 -2.35 5.35 30.54
N GLN A 168 -2.48 4.91 29.28
CA GLN A 168 -1.38 4.72 28.35
C GLN A 168 -1.25 5.94 27.41
N PRO A 169 -0.31 6.88 27.66
CA PRO A 169 -0.11 8.02 26.79
C PRO A 169 0.80 7.71 25.59
N THR A 170 0.61 8.49 24.53
CA THR A 170 1.53 8.62 23.41
C THR A 170 1.77 10.11 23.15
N LEU A 171 3.00 10.48 22.78
CA LEU A 171 3.31 11.84 22.36
C LEU A 171 3.04 11.96 20.86
N SER A 172 1.98 12.66 20.51
CA SER A 172 1.52 12.82 19.13
C SER A 172 1.83 14.22 18.61
N TRP A 173 2.15 14.32 17.33
CA TRP A 173 2.26 15.59 16.62
C TRP A 173 0.97 15.81 15.83
N THR A 174 0.31 16.95 16.02
CA THR A 174 -1.02 17.20 15.42
C THR A 174 -0.95 17.37 13.90
N GLY A 175 0.21 17.73 13.34
CA GLY A 175 0.37 17.86 11.88
C GLY A 175 0.15 16.55 11.11
N ALA A 176 0.24 15.40 11.78
CA ALA A 176 -0.08 14.11 11.18
C ALA A 176 -1.59 13.86 11.05
N ASP A 177 -2.45 14.63 11.73
CA ASP A 177 -3.89 14.40 11.73
C ASP A 177 -4.52 14.82 10.40
N SER A 178 -5.40 14.00 9.83
CA SER A 178 -6.14 14.33 8.60
C SER A 178 -7.07 15.53 8.73
N GLN A 179 -7.47 15.91 9.94
CA GLN A 179 -8.34 17.06 10.20
C GLN A 179 -7.57 18.38 10.20
N GLU A 180 -6.26 18.33 10.45
CA GLU A 180 -5.40 19.49 10.42
C GLU A 180 -4.98 19.75 8.97
N PRO A 181 -4.99 21.00 8.49
CA PRO A 181 -4.45 21.32 7.17
C PRO A 181 -2.95 20.95 7.12
N ALA A 182 -2.46 20.48 5.97
CA ALA A 182 -1.02 20.24 5.83
C ALA A 182 -0.26 21.58 5.88
N ASP A 183 0.82 21.68 6.64
CA ASP A 183 1.71 22.86 6.61
C ASP A 183 2.62 22.80 5.39
N ARG A 184 3.53 21.83 5.35
CA ARG A 184 4.60 21.75 4.37
C ARG A 184 4.81 20.30 3.95
N GLU A 185 4.92 20.05 2.65
CA GLU A 185 5.16 18.71 2.10
C GLU A 185 6.25 18.72 1.04
N ASN A 186 7.26 17.86 1.21
CA ASN A 186 8.30 17.61 0.20
C ASN A 186 7.84 16.47 -0.71
N VAL A 187 7.79 16.74 -2.01
CA VAL A 187 7.25 15.81 -3.00
C VAL A 187 8.23 15.64 -4.16
N HIS A 188 8.40 14.39 -4.59
CA HIS A 188 9.23 14.02 -5.72
C HIS A 188 8.40 13.22 -6.73
N VAL A 189 8.45 13.61 -8.00
CA VAL A 189 7.64 13.04 -9.08
C VAL A 189 8.55 12.70 -10.24
N ALA A 190 8.69 11.41 -10.55
CA ALA A 190 9.28 10.95 -11.79
C ALA A 190 8.18 10.64 -12.81
N VAL A 191 8.34 11.18 -14.03
CA VAL A 191 7.44 10.96 -15.16
C VAL A 191 8.23 10.27 -16.27
N ILE A 192 7.78 9.09 -16.68
CA ILE A 192 8.39 8.28 -17.72
C ILE A 192 7.41 8.20 -18.89
N ASP A 193 7.77 8.82 -20.02
CA ASP A 193 6.98 8.79 -21.25
C ASP A 193 7.46 7.65 -22.17
N PRO A 194 6.69 6.55 -22.29
CA PRO A 194 7.11 5.37 -23.05
C PRO A 194 7.21 5.62 -24.56
N LYS A 195 6.72 6.76 -25.06
CA LYS A 195 6.82 7.13 -26.48
C LYS A 195 8.17 7.73 -26.84
N THR A 196 8.88 8.27 -25.86
CA THR A 196 10.16 8.96 -26.06
C THR A 196 11.32 8.29 -25.32
N PHE A 197 11.03 7.62 -24.21
CA PHE A 197 12.03 6.88 -23.46
C PHE A 197 12.38 5.57 -24.17
N THR A 198 13.68 5.32 -24.33
CA THR A 198 14.21 4.14 -25.02
C THR A 198 14.77 3.07 -24.09
N GLY A 199 15.00 3.40 -22.82
CA GLY A 199 15.41 2.44 -21.80
C GLY A 199 14.23 1.58 -21.31
N THR A 200 14.44 0.90 -20.20
CA THR A 200 13.46 -0.03 -19.62
C THR A 200 13.01 0.43 -18.23
N VAL A 201 11.80 0.06 -17.86
CA VAL A 201 11.32 0.07 -16.48
C VAL A 201 11.07 -1.37 -16.06
N GLU A 202 11.61 -1.76 -14.93
CA GLU A 202 11.37 -3.07 -14.33
C GLU A 202 11.24 -2.95 -12.82
N ALA A 203 10.54 -3.91 -12.20
CA ALA A 203 10.68 -4.14 -10.78
C ALA A 203 11.67 -5.28 -10.54
N THR A 204 12.38 -5.23 -9.41
CA THR A 204 13.44 -6.18 -9.08
C THR A 204 13.73 -6.27 -7.58
N HIS A 205 14.03 -7.48 -7.12
CA HIS A 205 14.64 -7.79 -5.82
C HIS A 205 16.15 -8.10 -5.95
N ASP A 206 16.77 -7.67 -7.06
CA ASP A 206 18.20 -7.83 -7.35
C ASP A 206 18.70 -9.29 -7.31
N GLY A 207 17.83 -10.23 -7.71
CA GLY A 207 18.15 -11.65 -7.85
C GLY A 207 18.07 -12.49 -6.56
N ASN A 208 17.77 -11.87 -5.41
CA ASN A 208 17.60 -12.59 -4.15
C ASN A 208 16.36 -12.08 -3.37
N VAL A 209 15.28 -12.87 -3.33
CA VAL A 209 14.02 -12.49 -2.66
C VAL A 209 14.12 -12.44 -1.13
N THR A 210 15.19 -12.95 -0.53
CA THR A 210 15.41 -12.91 0.93
C THR A 210 16.41 -11.83 1.34
N HIS A 211 17.00 -11.15 0.36
CA HIS A 211 17.86 -10.00 0.62
C HIS A 211 17.04 -8.72 0.68
N ARG A 212 17.54 -7.75 1.44
CA ARG A 212 17.01 -6.39 1.43
C ARG A 212 18.11 -5.43 1.07
N ALA A 213 17.82 -4.50 0.18
CA ALA A 213 18.74 -3.46 -0.22
C ALA A 213 18.04 -2.10 -0.18
N THR A 214 18.80 -1.03 0.05
CA THR A 214 18.25 0.32 -0.06
C THR A 214 17.94 0.63 -1.52
N THR A 215 16.92 1.46 -1.77
CA THR A 215 16.52 1.84 -3.13
C THR A 215 17.69 2.49 -3.87
N SER A 216 18.44 3.36 -3.19
CA SER A 216 19.62 4.01 -3.74
C SER A 216 20.75 3.03 -4.08
N SER A 217 20.99 1.99 -3.29
CA SER A 217 22.07 1.04 -3.56
C SER A 217 21.74 0.14 -4.76
N VAL A 218 20.48 -0.28 -4.90
CA VAL A 218 20.01 -0.99 -6.10
C VAL A 218 20.11 -0.07 -7.32
N ALA A 219 19.64 1.17 -7.22
CA ALA A 219 19.73 2.14 -8.30
C ALA A 219 21.19 2.42 -8.72
N ALA A 220 22.11 2.54 -7.77
CA ALA A 220 23.53 2.71 -8.06
C ALA A 220 24.13 1.47 -8.74
N LYS A 221 23.80 0.26 -8.25
CA LYS A 221 24.27 -1.01 -8.80
C LYS A 221 23.82 -1.19 -10.25
N LEU A 222 22.57 -0.90 -10.54
CA LEU A 222 21.96 -1.05 -11.87
C LEU A 222 22.16 0.17 -12.78
N LYS A 223 22.81 1.22 -12.28
CA LYS A 223 22.97 2.51 -12.98
C LYS A 223 21.61 3.11 -13.42
N SER A 224 20.60 2.95 -12.58
CA SER A 224 19.25 3.47 -12.83
C SER A 224 19.27 4.99 -12.92
N LEU A 225 18.53 5.51 -13.90
CA LEU A 225 18.21 6.93 -14.01
C LEU A 225 17.34 7.38 -12.83
N VAL A 226 16.35 6.55 -12.48
CA VAL A 226 15.45 6.74 -11.34
C VAL A 226 15.17 5.38 -10.70
N GLY A 227 15.11 5.31 -9.38
CA GLY A 227 14.62 4.16 -8.64
C GLY A 227 13.64 4.60 -7.54
N VAL A 228 12.61 3.81 -7.26
CA VAL A 228 11.75 3.95 -6.08
C VAL A 228 11.59 2.61 -5.37
N ASN A 229 11.23 2.61 -4.09
CA ASN A 229 10.88 1.38 -3.39
C ASN A 229 9.63 0.71 -4.01
N GLY A 230 9.53 -0.60 -3.85
CA GLY A 230 8.48 -1.44 -4.44
C GLY A 230 7.29 -1.70 -3.52
N GLY A 231 6.91 -2.97 -3.44
CA GLY A 231 5.72 -3.46 -2.78
C GLY A 231 5.91 -3.75 -1.29
N PHE A 232 4.88 -4.33 -0.67
CA PHE A 232 4.99 -4.79 0.71
C PHE A 232 5.88 -6.02 0.82
N PHE A 233 6.65 -6.10 1.90
CA PHE A 233 7.60 -7.17 2.16
C PHE A 233 7.70 -7.49 3.65
N VAL A 234 8.26 -8.65 3.96
CA VAL A 234 8.53 -9.05 5.34
C VAL A 234 9.75 -8.28 5.87
N ILE A 235 9.54 -7.43 6.88
CA ILE A 235 10.60 -6.60 7.47
C ILE A 235 11.46 -7.39 8.47
N GLY A 236 10.82 -8.21 9.32
CA GLY A 236 11.47 -8.88 10.45
C GLY A 236 11.21 -10.39 10.45
N SER A 237 12.11 -11.15 11.07
CA SER A 237 12.04 -12.61 11.12
C SER A 237 10.87 -13.17 11.95
N ALA A 238 10.30 -12.33 12.83
CA ALA A 238 9.08 -12.64 13.56
C ALA A 238 7.91 -12.92 12.60
N ASP A 239 7.84 -12.18 11.50
CA ASP A 239 6.71 -12.21 10.56
C ASP A 239 6.93 -13.11 9.34
N GLY A 240 8.15 -13.61 9.13
CA GLY A 240 8.46 -14.47 8.00
C GLY A 240 9.95 -14.55 7.73
N VAL A 241 10.31 -14.71 6.46
CA VAL A 241 11.69 -14.61 6.00
C VAL A 241 11.89 -13.16 5.56
N PRO A 242 12.80 -12.38 6.18
CA PRO A 242 12.99 -10.98 5.78
C PRO A 242 13.29 -10.84 4.28
N GLY A 243 12.79 -9.76 3.67
CA GLY A 243 12.97 -9.46 2.25
C GLY A 243 11.88 -10.01 1.34
N THR A 244 11.26 -11.14 1.68
CA THR A 244 10.27 -11.78 0.80
C THR A 244 9.03 -10.92 0.67
N MET A 245 8.53 -10.74 -0.55
CA MET A 245 7.31 -9.98 -0.83
C MET A 245 6.10 -10.58 -0.12
N SER A 246 5.30 -9.74 0.53
CA SER A 246 4.04 -10.17 1.15
C SER A 246 2.83 -10.02 0.24
N GLY A 247 2.89 -9.20 -0.81
CA GLY A 247 1.89 -9.13 -1.88
C GLY A 247 2.27 -9.95 -3.13
N ILE A 248 1.38 -10.01 -4.13
CA ILE A 248 1.74 -10.64 -5.42
C ILE A 248 2.96 -9.93 -6.01
N GLY A 249 3.97 -10.73 -6.36
CA GLY A 249 5.23 -10.24 -6.91
C GLY A 249 5.70 -11.14 -8.03
N ALA A 250 6.02 -10.56 -9.17
CA ALA A 250 6.62 -11.29 -10.28
C ALA A 250 7.75 -10.49 -10.91
N TYR A 251 8.81 -11.20 -11.29
CA TYR A 251 10.06 -10.59 -11.74
C TYR A 251 10.59 -11.42 -12.91
N GLN A 252 11.00 -10.75 -13.99
CA GLN A 252 11.42 -11.41 -15.24
C GLN A 252 10.38 -12.41 -15.79
N GLY A 253 9.09 -12.16 -15.53
CA GLY A 253 7.97 -13.01 -15.95
C GLY A 253 7.64 -14.17 -15.00
N GLU A 254 8.40 -14.37 -13.93
CA GLU A 254 8.22 -15.47 -12.97
C GLU A 254 7.49 -15.00 -11.72
N LEU A 255 6.47 -15.75 -11.29
CA LEU A 255 5.71 -15.46 -10.07
C LEU A 255 6.53 -15.90 -8.84
N GLU A 256 6.97 -14.94 -8.05
CA GLU A 256 7.87 -15.18 -6.90
C GLU A 256 7.18 -14.96 -5.55
N SER A 257 5.99 -14.34 -5.55
CA SER A 257 5.10 -14.29 -4.40
C SER A 257 3.64 -14.23 -4.87
N MET A 258 2.76 -14.91 -4.15
CA MET A 258 1.34 -15.04 -4.49
C MET A 258 0.51 -13.87 -3.93
N ALA A 259 -0.64 -13.56 -4.56
CA ALA A 259 -1.55 -12.47 -4.17
C ALA A 259 -2.17 -12.63 -2.79
N VAL A 260 -2.30 -11.55 -2.04
CA VAL A 260 -3.04 -11.49 -0.78
C VAL A 260 -4.47 -11.07 -1.11
N GLY A 261 -5.39 -12.03 -1.14
CA GLY A 261 -6.74 -11.82 -1.68
C GLY A 261 -6.71 -11.15 -3.06
N SER A 262 -7.54 -10.12 -3.23
CA SER A 262 -7.55 -9.25 -4.41
C SER A 262 -7.02 -7.88 -4.00
N ARG A 263 -5.76 -7.59 -4.31
CA ARG A 263 -5.09 -6.31 -4.04
C ARG A 263 -4.60 -5.66 -5.32
N ALA A 264 -4.48 -4.34 -5.30
CA ALA A 264 -3.90 -3.59 -6.40
C ALA A 264 -2.46 -4.02 -6.68
N ALA A 265 -2.12 -4.11 -7.96
CA ALA A 265 -0.76 -4.33 -8.42
C ALA A 265 -0.45 -3.45 -9.62
N LEU A 266 0.80 -2.97 -9.67
CA LEU A 266 1.38 -2.37 -10.86
C LEU A 266 1.96 -3.48 -11.74
N LEU A 267 1.41 -3.63 -12.94
CA LEU A 267 1.95 -4.49 -13.98
C LEU A 267 2.83 -3.63 -14.89
N ILE A 268 4.10 -3.99 -15.02
CA ILE A 268 5.09 -3.34 -15.88
C ILE A 268 5.44 -4.33 -16.97
N ARG A 269 5.01 -4.07 -18.21
CA ARG A 269 5.24 -4.96 -19.35
C ARG A 269 6.04 -4.29 -20.44
N ASP A 270 6.70 -5.12 -21.24
CA ASP A 270 7.44 -4.69 -22.43
C ASP A 270 8.45 -3.58 -22.07
N GLY A 271 9.25 -3.82 -21.02
CA GLY A 271 10.23 -2.86 -20.50
C GLY A 271 9.61 -1.53 -20.05
N GLY A 272 8.36 -1.52 -19.58
CA GLY A 272 7.67 -0.30 -19.16
C GLY A 272 6.94 0.45 -20.26
N ARG A 273 6.93 -0.05 -21.51
CA ARG A 273 6.13 0.52 -22.60
C ARG A 273 4.63 0.34 -22.38
N SER A 274 4.24 -0.66 -21.59
CA SER A 274 2.87 -0.92 -21.20
C SER A 274 2.78 -1.10 -19.68
N ALA A 275 2.45 -0.04 -18.96
CA ALA A 275 2.11 -0.09 -17.54
C ALA A 275 0.59 -0.08 -17.34
N ARG A 276 0.10 -0.86 -16.37
CA ARG A 276 -1.32 -0.88 -15.97
C ARG A 276 -1.44 -1.20 -14.50
N ILE A 277 -2.45 -0.64 -13.84
CA ILE A 277 -2.83 -1.04 -12.48
C ILE A 277 -4.13 -1.85 -12.54
N ALA A 278 -4.15 -2.95 -11.81
CA ALA A 278 -5.32 -3.82 -11.66
C ALA A 278 -5.27 -4.56 -10.33
N ASP A 279 -6.43 -4.92 -9.80
CA ASP A 279 -6.51 -5.83 -8.66
C ASP A 279 -6.32 -7.25 -9.15
N LEU A 280 -5.39 -7.96 -8.53
CA LEU A 280 -4.97 -9.28 -8.98
C LEU A 280 -5.15 -10.33 -7.91
N THR A 281 -5.51 -11.52 -8.39
CA THR A 281 -5.51 -12.77 -7.62
C THR A 281 -4.55 -13.76 -8.26
N SER A 282 -4.06 -14.72 -7.48
CA SER A 282 -3.22 -15.81 -7.99
C SER A 282 -3.63 -17.15 -7.41
N THR A 283 -3.61 -18.18 -8.24
CA THR A 283 -3.77 -19.58 -7.83
C THR A 283 -2.58 -20.39 -8.33
N VAL A 284 -2.06 -21.27 -7.48
CA VAL A 284 -0.96 -22.19 -7.85
C VAL A 284 -1.38 -23.59 -7.44
N THR A 285 -1.28 -24.55 -8.36
CA THR A 285 -1.77 -25.92 -8.13
C THR A 285 -0.69 -26.92 -8.48
N ALA A 286 -0.37 -27.80 -7.53
CA ALA A 286 0.41 -29.00 -7.78
C ALA A 286 -0.53 -30.13 -8.23
N ARG A 287 -0.15 -30.87 -9.28
CA ARG A 287 -0.94 -31.99 -9.80
C ARG A 287 -0.08 -33.23 -10.02
N ALA A 288 -0.48 -34.34 -9.44
CA ALA A 288 0.12 -35.67 -9.63
C ALA A 288 -0.96 -36.61 -10.19
N GLY A 289 -0.84 -36.98 -11.47
CA GLY A 289 -1.88 -37.76 -12.15
C GLY A 289 -3.23 -37.02 -12.18
N ASN A 290 -4.23 -37.58 -11.49
CA ASN A 290 -5.57 -37.00 -11.40
C ASN A 290 -5.77 -36.11 -10.17
N ASP A 291 -4.92 -36.26 -9.16
CA ASP A 291 -5.00 -35.59 -7.88
C ASP A 291 -4.30 -34.25 -7.91
N SER A 292 -4.82 -33.29 -7.13
CA SER A 292 -4.28 -31.95 -7.07
C SER A 292 -4.36 -31.35 -5.69
N TYR A 293 -3.38 -30.50 -5.38
CA TYR A 293 -3.30 -29.75 -4.13
C TYR A 293 -3.01 -28.27 -4.41
N GLN A 294 -3.61 -27.36 -3.65
CA GLN A 294 -3.35 -25.93 -3.80
C GLN A 294 -2.06 -25.54 -3.07
N ILE A 295 -1.13 -24.94 -3.80
CA ILE A 295 0.04 -24.28 -3.22
C ILE A 295 -0.44 -22.92 -2.71
N GLN A 296 -0.18 -22.63 -1.44
CA GLN A 296 -0.68 -21.43 -0.73
C GLN A 296 0.43 -20.38 -0.52
N GLY A 297 1.66 -20.64 -0.99
CA GLY A 297 2.75 -19.69 -0.93
C GLY A 297 3.85 -19.99 -1.94
N ILE A 298 4.60 -18.93 -2.27
CA ILE A 298 5.87 -19.03 -2.96
C ILE A 298 6.90 -18.28 -2.11
N ASN A 299 8.10 -18.85 -1.93
CA ASN A 299 9.25 -18.24 -1.27
C ASN A 299 8.97 -17.67 0.13
N ARG A 300 8.09 -18.31 0.91
CA ARG A 300 7.78 -17.91 2.29
C ARG A 300 7.90 -19.08 3.25
N ARG A 301 7.96 -18.80 4.56
CA ARG A 301 7.96 -19.86 5.57
C ARG A 301 6.60 -20.58 5.59
N PRO A 302 6.54 -21.93 5.43
CA PRO A 302 5.31 -22.69 5.64
C PRO A 302 4.76 -22.47 7.03
N GLY A 303 3.44 -22.31 7.12
CA GLY A 303 2.72 -22.01 8.35
C GLY A 303 2.50 -20.52 8.60
N THR A 304 3.31 -19.64 8.00
CA THR A 304 3.26 -18.19 8.22
C THR A 304 2.81 -17.45 6.96
N VAL A 305 1.79 -16.61 7.08
CA VAL A 305 1.22 -15.83 5.97
C VAL A 305 1.17 -14.34 6.36
N ARG A 306 2.21 -13.59 5.97
CA ARG A 306 2.22 -12.13 6.16
C ARG A 306 1.12 -11.49 5.33
N ASP A 307 0.43 -10.53 5.91
CA ASP A 307 -0.71 -9.79 5.39
C ASP A 307 -2.00 -10.62 5.15
N CYS A 308 -2.03 -11.88 5.63
CA CYS A 308 -3.18 -12.78 5.53
C CYS A 308 -3.63 -13.06 4.07
N GLY A 309 -4.94 -13.02 3.77
CA GLY A 309 -5.46 -13.12 2.41
C GLY A 309 -5.37 -14.51 1.75
N ARG A 310 -5.43 -15.60 2.53
CA ARG A 310 -5.40 -16.99 2.01
C ARG A 310 -6.56 -17.82 2.55
N PRO A 311 -7.10 -18.77 1.78
CA PRO A 311 -8.07 -19.73 2.30
C PRO A 311 -7.49 -20.54 3.48
N GLY A 312 -8.25 -20.68 4.56
CA GLY A 312 -7.88 -21.43 5.76
C GLY A 312 -6.96 -20.70 6.74
N THR A 313 -6.54 -19.45 6.47
CA THR A 313 -5.70 -18.72 7.42
C THR A 313 -6.48 -18.19 8.62
N THR A 314 -5.82 -18.17 9.77
CA THR A 314 -6.31 -17.54 11.01
C THR A 314 -5.42 -16.34 11.37
N PRO A 315 -6.01 -15.20 11.78
CA PRO A 315 -7.43 -15.05 12.13
C PRO A 315 -8.35 -14.72 10.96
N SER A 316 -7.78 -14.43 9.79
CA SER A 316 -8.52 -13.91 8.66
C SER A 316 -8.09 -14.58 7.37
N GLU A 317 -9.06 -14.96 6.56
CA GLU A 317 -8.83 -15.31 5.15
C GLU A 317 -8.82 -14.07 4.25
N LEU A 318 -9.23 -12.91 4.77
CA LEU A 318 -9.19 -11.63 4.07
C LEU A 318 -7.78 -11.01 4.16
N PRO A 319 -7.40 -10.16 3.18
CA PRO A 319 -6.20 -9.34 3.27
C PRO A 319 -6.25 -8.47 4.53
N TRP A 320 -5.23 -8.49 5.37
CA TRP A 320 -5.06 -7.58 6.51
C TRP A 320 -3.61 -7.15 6.62
N GLN A 321 -3.33 -5.91 6.24
CA GLN A 321 -1.98 -5.36 6.21
C GLN A 321 -1.35 -5.40 7.59
N ASP A 322 -0.09 -5.82 7.62
CA ASP A 322 0.75 -5.95 8.80
C ASP A 322 0.32 -6.99 9.84
N VAL A 323 -0.63 -7.85 9.50
CA VAL A 323 -1.02 -9.00 10.32
C VAL A 323 -0.34 -10.26 9.81
N THR A 324 0.23 -11.05 10.71
CA THR A 324 0.85 -12.33 10.37
C THR A 324 -0.10 -13.47 10.72
N CYS A 325 -0.79 -13.98 9.70
CA CYS A 325 -1.70 -15.10 9.80
C CYS A 325 -0.97 -16.45 9.91
N GLN A 326 -1.66 -17.45 10.47
CA GLN A 326 -1.19 -18.84 10.56
C GLN A 326 -1.99 -19.76 9.63
N LEU A 327 -1.34 -20.80 9.09
CA LEU A 327 -1.97 -21.82 8.25
C LEU A 327 -1.41 -23.22 8.59
N GLY A 328 -2.22 -24.13 9.14
CA GLY A 328 -1.73 -25.45 9.54
C GLY A 328 -1.39 -26.38 8.37
N ASP A 329 -2.31 -26.45 7.41
CA ASP A 329 -2.18 -27.23 6.18
C ASP A 329 -1.63 -26.34 5.06
N ASP A 330 -0.31 -26.30 4.91
CA ASP A 330 0.35 -25.33 4.03
C ASP A 330 1.32 -26.03 3.07
N MET A 331 1.15 -25.78 1.77
CA MET A 331 2.10 -26.17 0.73
C MET A 331 2.72 -24.91 0.16
N VAL A 332 4.05 -24.81 0.24
CA VAL A 332 4.81 -23.68 -0.27
C VAL A 332 5.83 -24.16 -1.30
N GLN A 333 5.89 -23.46 -2.43
CA GLN A 333 6.92 -23.63 -3.43
C GLN A 333 8.09 -22.68 -3.15
N PHE A 334 9.30 -23.16 -3.36
CA PHE A 334 10.52 -22.35 -3.34
C PHE A 334 11.16 -22.41 -4.72
N THR A 335 11.57 -21.25 -5.20
CA THR A 335 12.25 -21.06 -6.49
C THR A 335 13.74 -20.83 -6.24
N PRO A 336 14.58 -20.91 -7.29
CA PRO A 336 16.00 -20.56 -7.18
C PRO A 336 16.22 -19.13 -6.65
N ALA A 337 15.26 -18.21 -6.81
CA ALA A 337 15.36 -16.84 -6.33
C ALA A 337 15.36 -16.72 -4.79
N PHE A 338 14.98 -17.78 -4.05
CA PHE A 338 15.00 -17.81 -2.59
C PHE A 338 16.39 -17.55 -2.01
N GLN A 339 17.45 -18.09 -2.63
CA GLN A 339 18.88 -17.79 -2.33
C GLN A 339 19.26 -17.80 -0.82
N ALA A 340 18.57 -18.61 -0.02
CA ALA A 340 18.80 -18.78 1.41
C ALA A 340 18.50 -20.23 1.84
N ASP A 341 18.88 -20.57 3.07
CA ASP A 341 18.54 -21.86 3.66
C ASP A 341 17.01 -22.01 3.77
N LEU A 342 16.51 -23.11 3.24
CA LEU A 342 15.11 -23.47 3.26
C LEU A 342 14.63 -23.67 4.71
N PRO A 343 13.40 -23.23 5.05
CA PRO A 343 12.86 -23.40 6.39
C PRO A 343 12.85 -24.87 6.83
N THR A 344 13.33 -25.13 8.04
CA THR A 344 13.30 -26.46 8.69
C THR A 344 12.06 -26.62 9.57
N GLY A 345 11.67 -27.86 9.87
CA GLY A 345 10.61 -28.16 10.83
C GLY A 345 9.80 -29.39 10.43
N PRO A 346 8.70 -29.69 11.16
CA PRO A 346 7.79 -30.77 10.80
C PRO A 346 7.25 -30.61 9.37
N GLY A 347 7.02 -31.73 8.69
CA GLY A 347 6.50 -31.78 7.32
C GLY A 347 7.43 -32.51 6.36
N VAL A 348 7.11 -32.42 5.08
CA VAL A 348 7.81 -33.11 3.98
C VAL A 348 8.29 -32.09 2.96
N GLN A 349 9.44 -32.37 2.36
CA GLN A 349 10.02 -31.61 1.27
C GLN A 349 10.21 -32.49 0.04
N VAL A 350 9.92 -31.94 -1.13
CA VAL A 350 10.10 -32.59 -2.43
C VAL A 350 10.90 -31.67 -3.34
N VAL A 351 11.99 -32.17 -3.91
CA VAL A 351 12.75 -31.46 -4.95
C VAL A 351 12.23 -31.89 -6.30
N LEU A 352 11.80 -30.93 -7.12
CA LEU A 352 11.37 -31.12 -8.50
C LEU A 352 12.47 -30.62 -9.44
N ASP A 353 12.89 -31.45 -10.39
CA ASP A 353 13.78 -31.02 -11.46
C ASP A 353 13.07 -30.06 -12.44
N ALA A 354 13.83 -29.47 -13.37
CA ALA A 354 13.31 -28.55 -14.39
C ALA A 354 12.17 -29.12 -15.26
N SER A 355 11.99 -30.45 -15.32
CA SER A 355 10.89 -31.10 -16.05
C SER A 355 9.63 -31.33 -15.19
N GLY A 356 9.72 -31.01 -13.90
CA GLY A 356 8.70 -31.25 -12.89
C GLY A 356 8.69 -32.69 -12.37
N ARG A 357 9.80 -33.43 -12.49
CA ARG A 357 9.93 -34.78 -11.91
C ARG A 357 10.54 -34.72 -10.53
N VAL A 358 10.08 -35.60 -9.66
CA VAL A 358 10.61 -35.72 -8.30
C VAL A 358 12.03 -36.25 -8.35
N ALA A 359 12.98 -35.42 -7.93
CA ALA A 359 14.39 -35.79 -7.78
C ALA A 359 14.64 -36.42 -6.41
N SER A 360 14.03 -35.88 -5.35
CA SER A 360 14.16 -36.41 -4.00
C SER A 360 12.99 -36.00 -3.11
N VAL A 361 12.78 -36.78 -2.03
CA VAL A 361 11.82 -36.52 -0.96
C VAL A 361 12.53 -36.65 0.37
N GLY A 362 12.22 -35.78 1.33
CA GLY A 362 12.81 -35.89 2.66
C GLY A 362 12.30 -34.86 3.65
N ALA A 363 13.07 -34.67 4.72
CA ALA A 363 12.82 -33.63 5.71
C ALA A 363 13.02 -32.24 5.10
N ARG A 364 12.32 -31.25 5.67
CA ARG A 364 12.42 -29.84 5.26
C ARG A 364 13.75 -29.21 5.66
N GLY A 365 14.41 -28.54 4.72
CA GLY A 365 15.67 -27.83 4.92
C GLY A 365 16.59 -27.88 3.69
N GLY A 366 17.82 -27.37 3.83
CA GLY A 366 18.80 -27.31 2.74
C GLY A 366 18.68 -26.04 1.90
N HIS A 367 18.93 -26.12 0.60
CA HIS A 367 18.83 -25.00 -0.33
C HIS A 367 18.07 -25.41 -1.59
N VAL A 368 17.60 -24.44 -2.37
CA VAL A 368 17.01 -24.70 -3.69
C VAL A 368 18.12 -24.90 -4.71
N PRO A 369 18.19 -26.06 -5.42
CA PRO A 369 19.13 -26.22 -6.52
C PRO A 369 18.82 -25.27 -7.69
N ALA A 370 19.84 -24.84 -8.45
CA ALA A 370 19.72 -23.78 -9.44
C ALA A 370 18.65 -24.02 -10.53
N ASP A 371 18.46 -25.27 -10.95
CA ASP A 371 17.50 -25.67 -12.00
C ASP A 371 16.32 -26.49 -11.44
N ALA A 372 15.94 -26.22 -10.19
CA ALA A 372 14.92 -26.97 -9.48
C ALA A 372 13.92 -26.06 -8.76
N HIS A 373 12.76 -26.64 -8.46
CA HIS A 373 11.82 -26.08 -7.50
C HIS A 373 11.73 -27.01 -6.30
N VAL A 374 11.43 -26.46 -5.14
CA VAL A 374 11.22 -27.25 -3.93
C VAL A 374 9.80 -27.03 -3.43
N LEU A 375 9.04 -28.10 -3.20
CA LEU A 375 7.77 -28.04 -2.50
C LEU A 375 7.98 -28.44 -1.04
N GLN A 376 7.60 -27.59 -0.09
CA GLN A 376 7.48 -27.96 1.32
C GLN A 376 6.01 -28.03 1.72
N GLY A 377 5.60 -29.13 2.35
CA GLY A 377 4.25 -29.33 2.86
C GLY A 377 4.24 -29.51 4.39
N THR A 378 3.25 -28.93 5.06
CA THR A 378 2.89 -29.19 6.47
C THR A 378 1.46 -29.70 6.59
N GLY A 379 1.14 -30.40 7.67
CA GLY A 379 -0.21 -30.97 7.88
C GLY A 379 -0.62 -31.84 6.69
N ARG A 380 -1.85 -31.66 6.20
CA ARG A 380 -2.37 -32.41 5.05
C ARG A 380 -1.59 -32.20 3.75
N ALA A 381 -0.86 -31.10 3.60
CA ALA A 381 0.02 -30.92 2.45
C ALA A 381 1.23 -31.87 2.50
N ALA A 382 1.75 -32.16 3.70
CA ALA A 382 2.81 -33.15 3.89
C ALA A 382 2.31 -34.57 3.57
N ASP A 383 1.09 -34.90 3.99
CA ASP A 383 0.45 -36.18 3.68
C ASP A 383 0.30 -36.35 2.16
N TRP A 384 -0.19 -35.31 1.47
CA TRP A 384 -0.33 -35.33 0.02
C TRP A 384 1.01 -35.52 -0.70
N LEU A 385 2.08 -34.82 -0.29
CA LEU A 385 3.42 -35.02 -0.86
C LEU A 385 3.94 -36.44 -0.61
N THR A 386 3.71 -36.99 0.59
CA THR A 386 4.14 -38.36 0.94
C THR A 386 3.48 -39.40 0.04
N GLU A 387 2.20 -39.23 -0.26
CA GLU A 387 1.43 -40.16 -1.09
C GLU A 387 1.78 -40.05 -2.59
N HIS A 388 2.16 -38.85 -3.08
CA HIS A 388 2.23 -38.59 -4.52
C HIS A 388 3.65 -38.37 -5.08
N ALA A 389 4.64 -38.10 -4.22
CA ALA A 389 5.97 -37.65 -4.67
C ALA A 389 7.01 -38.78 -4.78
N GLU A 390 6.71 -39.91 -5.40
CA GLU A 390 7.75 -40.94 -5.60
C GLU A 390 8.85 -40.46 -6.58
N PRO A 391 10.15 -40.72 -6.32
CA PRO A 391 11.23 -40.34 -7.23
C PRO A 391 10.99 -40.78 -8.68
N GLY A 392 11.18 -39.85 -9.62
CA GLY A 392 10.92 -40.03 -11.05
C GLY A 392 9.48 -39.75 -11.49
N HIS A 393 8.49 -39.75 -10.58
CA HIS A 393 7.12 -39.33 -10.89
C HIS A 393 7.05 -37.83 -11.15
N ARG A 394 6.01 -37.41 -11.89
CA ARG A 394 5.84 -36.01 -12.28
C ARG A 394 4.80 -35.33 -11.38
N ILE A 395 5.19 -34.20 -10.80
CA ILE A 395 4.27 -33.25 -10.17
C ILE A 395 4.27 -31.99 -11.04
N LYS A 396 3.16 -31.73 -11.73
CA LYS A 396 3.00 -30.53 -12.55
C LYS A 396 2.51 -29.39 -11.67
N VAL A 397 3.29 -28.31 -11.60
CA VAL A 397 2.85 -27.05 -11.02
C VAL A 397 2.25 -26.16 -12.11
N THR A 398 1.08 -25.59 -11.86
CA THR A 398 0.45 -24.62 -12.76
C THR A 398 0.03 -23.38 -12.01
N GLU A 399 0.38 -22.23 -12.57
CA GLU A 399 0.09 -20.91 -12.03
C GLU A 399 -0.97 -20.21 -12.90
N ALA A 400 -1.83 -19.44 -12.25
CA ALA A 400 -2.75 -18.53 -12.92
C ALA A 400 -2.88 -17.24 -12.13
N ILE A 401 -2.60 -16.12 -12.80
CA ILE A 401 -2.88 -14.76 -12.32
C ILE A 401 -4.14 -14.27 -13.03
N ARG A 402 -5.05 -13.64 -12.29
CA ARG A 402 -6.31 -13.12 -12.83
C ARG A 402 -6.59 -11.72 -12.31
N ASP A 403 -7.16 -10.88 -13.16
CA ASP A 403 -7.71 -9.60 -12.74
C ASP A 403 -9.10 -9.75 -12.11
N SER A 404 -9.65 -8.65 -11.57
CA SER A 404 -10.98 -8.61 -10.94
C SER A 404 -12.15 -9.00 -11.87
N LEU A 405 -11.94 -9.07 -13.19
CA LEU A 405 -12.91 -9.58 -14.16
C LEU A 405 -12.71 -11.08 -14.47
N GLY A 406 -11.80 -11.75 -13.76
CA GLY A 406 -11.46 -13.15 -13.96
C GLY A 406 -10.57 -13.43 -15.18
N ARG A 407 -10.13 -12.38 -15.90
CA ARG A 407 -9.32 -12.53 -17.12
C ARG A 407 -7.91 -12.91 -16.73
N ARG A 408 -7.32 -13.85 -17.48
CA ARG A 408 -5.94 -14.28 -17.26
C ARG A 408 -4.97 -13.14 -17.56
N VAL A 409 -4.02 -12.94 -16.66
CA VAL A 409 -2.87 -12.05 -16.84
C VAL A 409 -1.67 -12.93 -17.13
N GLU A 410 -1.17 -12.87 -18.37
CA GLU A 410 0.06 -13.56 -18.76
C GLU A 410 1.27 -12.64 -18.55
N LEU A 411 2.37 -13.20 -18.07
CA LEU A 411 3.63 -12.50 -17.92
C LEU A 411 4.64 -13.15 -18.86
N HIS A 412 5.39 -12.33 -19.58
CA HIS A 412 6.49 -12.76 -20.43
C HIS A 412 7.82 -12.41 -19.76
N ARG A 413 8.91 -12.95 -20.30
CA ARG A 413 10.26 -12.58 -19.87
C ARG A 413 10.45 -11.06 -19.98
N GLY A 414 10.94 -10.44 -18.90
CA GLY A 414 11.10 -8.99 -18.79
C GLY A 414 9.86 -8.23 -18.30
N ASP A 415 8.73 -8.91 -18.09
CA ASP A 415 7.60 -8.31 -17.39
C ASP A 415 7.83 -8.41 -15.87
N SER A 416 7.40 -7.39 -15.13
CA SER A 416 7.40 -7.40 -13.66
C SER A 416 6.04 -6.95 -13.12
N LEU A 417 5.78 -7.34 -11.88
CA LEU A 417 4.55 -7.07 -11.17
C LEU A 417 4.87 -6.81 -9.71
N VAL A 418 4.40 -5.68 -9.19
CA VAL A 418 4.59 -5.29 -7.80
C VAL A 418 3.24 -4.96 -7.19
N SER A 419 2.96 -5.49 -6.00
CA SER A 419 1.72 -5.24 -5.28
C SER A 419 1.97 -4.61 -3.92
N ALA A 420 1.08 -3.71 -3.59
CA ALA A 420 0.93 -3.09 -2.28
C ALA A 420 -0.57 -2.87 -2.08
N ALA A 421 -0.96 -1.77 -1.43
CA ALA A 421 -2.35 -1.34 -1.33
C ALA A 421 -2.39 0.11 -0.81
N PRO A 422 -3.52 0.82 -0.98
CA PRO A 422 -4.66 0.43 -1.83
C PRO A 422 -4.61 1.06 -3.22
N THR A 423 -5.55 0.69 -4.09
CA THR A 423 -5.98 1.54 -5.20
C THR A 423 -6.31 2.94 -4.70
N LEU A 424 -5.90 3.97 -5.44
CA LEU A 424 -6.13 5.39 -5.13
C LEU A 424 -7.03 6.06 -6.16
N VAL A 425 -6.76 5.81 -7.45
CA VAL A 425 -7.45 6.43 -8.58
C VAL A 425 -7.81 5.35 -9.59
N GLN A 426 -9.07 5.37 -10.05
CA GLN A 426 -9.55 4.50 -11.11
C GLN A 426 -10.40 5.32 -12.09
N HIS A 427 -10.16 5.12 -13.39
CA HIS A 427 -10.85 5.86 -14.47
C HIS A 427 -10.80 7.39 -14.30
N GLY A 428 -9.70 7.93 -13.74
CA GLY A 428 -9.52 9.37 -13.48
C GLY A 428 -10.36 9.92 -12.33
N ARG A 429 -10.93 9.06 -11.49
CA ARG A 429 -11.67 9.42 -10.27
C ARG A 429 -10.96 8.85 -9.06
N ILE A 430 -11.00 9.58 -7.95
CA ILE A 430 -10.57 9.04 -6.66
C ILE A 430 -11.47 7.85 -6.35
N ALA A 431 -10.86 6.70 -6.10
CA ALA A 431 -11.53 5.42 -5.90
C ALA A 431 -10.71 4.59 -4.91
N ILE A 432 -10.55 5.13 -3.69
CA ILE A 432 -9.73 4.49 -2.66
C ILE A 432 -10.46 3.23 -2.19
N ASP A 433 -9.83 2.06 -2.36
CA ASP A 433 -10.34 0.73 -1.98
C ASP A 433 -9.53 0.19 -0.79
N ALA A 434 -9.76 0.77 0.39
CA ALA A 434 -8.89 0.57 1.55
C ALA A 434 -9.26 -0.66 2.38
N ALA A 435 -10.55 -0.93 2.56
CA ALA A 435 -11.05 -2.01 3.38
C ALA A 435 -11.00 -3.35 2.64
N THR A 436 -11.39 -3.38 1.37
CA THR A 436 -11.31 -4.59 0.52
C THR A 436 -9.87 -5.04 0.35
N GLU A 437 -8.95 -4.10 0.12
CA GLU A 437 -7.51 -4.39 0.00
C GLU A 437 -6.81 -4.54 1.36
N GLY A 438 -7.54 -4.36 2.47
CA GLY A 438 -7.10 -4.75 3.80
C GLY A 438 -6.13 -3.80 4.49
N VAL A 439 -6.08 -2.53 4.11
CA VAL A 439 -5.27 -1.50 4.81
C VAL A 439 -6.07 -0.74 5.87
N ILE A 440 -7.38 -0.93 5.93
CA ILE A 440 -8.25 -0.51 7.03
C ILE A 440 -9.22 -1.64 7.38
N ASP A 441 -9.51 -1.81 8.66
CA ASP A 441 -10.59 -2.67 9.13
C ASP A 441 -11.73 -1.78 9.67
N PRO A 442 -12.89 -1.71 8.98
CA PRO A 442 -14.04 -0.95 9.45
C PRO A 442 -14.57 -1.37 10.82
N GLU A 443 -14.38 -2.63 11.22
CA GLU A 443 -14.82 -3.15 12.52
C GLU A 443 -13.83 -2.81 13.63
N TYR A 444 -12.54 -2.63 13.29
CA TYR A 444 -11.45 -2.40 14.24
C TYR A 444 -10.51 -1.28 13.76
N PRO A 445 -10.93 0.00 13.88
CA PRO A 445 -10.25 1.13 13.24
C PRO A 445 -8.88 1.47 13.84
N SER A 446 -8.43 0.82 14.92
CA SER A 446 -7.21 1.19 15.66
C SER A 446 -5.95 1.17 14.80
N PHE A 447 -5.70 0.07 14.10
CA PHE A 447 -4.56 -0.07 13.19
C PHE A 447 -4.75 0.77 11.92
N GLY A 448 -5.93 0.66 11.30
CA GLY A 448 -6.22 1.37 10.06
C GLY A 448 -6.21 2.89 10.18
N TYR A 449 -6.54 3.45 11.34
CA TYR A 449 -6.45 4.89 11.59
C TYR A 449 -5.00 5.39 11.51
N ALA A 450 -4.08 4.73 12.23
CA ALA A 450 -2.67 5.13 12.27
C ALA A 450 -1.92 4.84 10.95
N TRP A 451 -2.41 3.91 10.13
CA TRP A 451 -1.80 3.58 8.84
C TRP A 451 -2.40 4.40 7.70
N ALA A 452 -3.73 4.44 7.55
CA ALA A 452 -4.42 4.99 6.39
C ALA A 452 -4.85 6.47 6.56
N ASN A 453 -5.25 6.86 7.78
CA ASN A 453 -6.01 8.10 8.01
C ASN A 453 -5.17 9.24 8.59
N VAL A 454 -3.94 8.96 8.99
CA VAL A 454 -2.95 9.97 9.35
C VAL A 454 -1.93 10.11 8.23
N ARG A 455 -1.25 11.26 8.18
CA ARG A 455 -0.18 11.51 7.23
C ARG A 455 1.00 10.58 7.49
N GLN A 456 1.48 9.97 6.42
CA GLN A 456 2.65 9.10 6.42
C GLN A 456 3.52 9.43 5.21
N PRO A 457 4.83 9.12 5.26
CA PRO A 457 5.63 9.05 4.05
C PRO A 457 4.98 8.04 3.09
N ARG A 458 4.84 8.39 1.81
CA ARG A 458 4.19 7.54 0.81
C ARG A 458 5.03 7.40 -0.43
N THR A 459 5.00 6.21 -1.02
CA THR A 459 5.36 5.98 -2.42
C THR A 459 4.10 5.62 -3.18
N MET A 460 3.93 6.15 -4.39
CA MET A 460 2.76 5.91 -5.24
C MET A 460 3.21 5.66 -6.68
N ALA A 461 2.44 4.85 -7.40
CA ALA A 461 2.59 4.67 -8.83
C ALA A 461 1.28 4.97 -9.54
N GLY A 462 1.36 5.55 -10.74
CA GLY A 462 0.18 5.87 -11.54
C GLY A 462 0.44 5.90 -13.03
N ILE A 463 -0.65 5.84 -13.80
CA ILE A 463 -0.62 5.93 -15.25
C ILE A 463 -1.57 7.05 -15.67
N ASP A 464 -1.09 7.97 -16.51
CA ASP A 464 -1.91 9.05 -17.05
C ASP A 464 -2.62 8.66 -18.37
N LYS A 465 -3.46 9.56 -18.90
CA LYS A 465 -4.19 9.33 -20.18
C LYS A 465 -3.29 9.11 -21.39
N ARG A 466 -2.02 9.49 -21.31
CA ARG A 466 -1.03 9.34 -22.39
C ARG A 466 -0.27 8.02 -22.29
N GLY A 467 -0.49 7.24 -21.22
CA GLY A 467 0.24 6.02 -20.91
C GLY A 467 1.57 6.27 -20.21
N ARG A 468 1.84 7.49 -19.74
CA ARG A 468 3.08 7.80 -19.01
C ARG A 468 3.01 7.20 -17.61
N LEU A 469 4.09 6.57 -17.17
CA LEU A 469 4.24 6.08 -15.81
C LEU A 469 4.64 7.25 -14.90
N LEU A 470 3.96 7.35 -13.76
CA LEU A 470 4.23 8.30 -12.69
C LEU A 470 4.73 7.52 -11.49
N LEU A 471 5.91 7.84 -10.99
CA LEU A 471 6.43 7.33 -9.71
C LEU A 471 6.60 8.52 -8.77
N VAL A 472 5.96 8.46 -7.62
CA VAL A 472 5.88 9.61 -6.70
C VAL A 472 6.31 9.19 -5.31
N THR A 473 7.16 9.98 -4.67
CA THR A 473 7.45 9.88 -3.24
C THR A 473 7.08 11.17 -2.53
N VAL A 474 6.58 11.02 -1.31
CA VAL A 474 6.25 12.13 -0.40
C VAL A 474 6.94 11.83 0.91
N ASP A 475 7.79 12.73 1.35
CA ASP A 475 8.43 12.62 2.65
C ASP A 475 7.39 12.68 3.77
N GLY A 476 7.72 12.22 4.98
CA GLY A 476 6.79 12.28 6.09
C GLY A 476 7.45 12.02 7.43
N ARG A 477 6.68 12.19 8.52
CA ARG A 477 7.16 12.08 9.91
C ARG A 477 8.30 13.07 10.26
N GLN A 478 8.44 14.14 9.48
CA GLN A 478 9.44 15.18 9.67
C GLN A 478 8.71 16.44 10.15
N LYS A 479 8.63 16.60 11.47
CA LYS A 479 7.84 17.67 12.11
C LYS A 479 8.34 19.04 11.67
N GLY A 480 7.46 19.85 11.09
CA GLY A 480 7.82 21.15 10.51
C GLY A 480 8.65 21.07 9.22
N GLY A 481 8.79 19.87 8.66
CA GLY A 481 9.46 19.59 7.40
C GLY A 481 8.47 19.05 6.37
N SER A 482 8.09 17.77 6.52
CA SER A 482 7.08 17.08 5.71
C SER A 482 6.30 16.15 6.64
N GLU A 483 4.98 16.33 6.72
CA GLU A 483 4.15 15.46 7.56
C GLU A 483 3.79 14.16 6.83
N GLY A 484 3.68 14.24 5.50
CA GLY A 484 3.34 13.15 4.60
C GLY A 484 1.93 13.30 4.05
N PHE A 485 1.44 12.25 3.40
CA PHE A 485 0.08 12.22 2.89
C PHE A 485 -0.76 11.15 3.60
N THR A 486 -2.00 11.53 3.91
CA THR A 486 -3.11 10.59 4.06
C THR A 486 -3.39 9.91 2.71
N LEU A 487 -4.11 8.79 2.68
CA LEU A 487 -4.49 8.18 1.40
C LEU A 487 -5.38 9.10 0.55
N GLN A 488 -6.21 9.92 1.20
CA GLN A 488 -7.06 10.89 0.49
C GLN A 488 -6.24 11.96 -0.22
N GLU A 489 -5.22 12.51 0.45
CA GLU A 489 -4.30 13.50 -0.13
C GLU A 489 -3.46 12.87 -1.25
N ALA A 490 -2.96 11.64 -1.04
CA ALA A 490 -2.26 10.87 -2.04
C ALA A 490 -3.10 10.67 -3.32
N ALA A 491 -4.35 10.24 -3.18
CA ALA A 491 -5.24 10.08 -4.33
C ALA A 491 -5.57 11.40 -5.03
N ALA A 492 -5.78 12.48 -4.26
CA ALA A 492 -6.03 13.81 -4.81
C ALA A 492 -4.81 14.34 -5.59
N PHE A 493 -3.61 14.11 -5.07
CA PHE A 493 -2.35 14.50 -5.71
C PHE A 493 -2.10 13.69 -6.99
N MET A 494 -2.23 12.37 -6.94
CA MET A 494 -2.06 11.54 -8.15
C MET A 494 -3.07 11.93 -9.23
N LYS A 495 -4.32 12.21 -8.85
CA LYS A 495 -5.33 12.73 -9.79
C LYS A 495 -4.96 14.11 -10.35
N SER A 496 -4.39 15.01 -9.54
CA SER A 496 -3.96 16.35 -10.00
C SER A 496 -2.80 16.28 -10.99
N LEU A 497 -1.93 15.28 -10.89
CA LEU A 497 -0.90 14.95 -11.89
C LEU A 497 -1.48 14.38 -13.19
N GLY A 498 -2.79 14.10 -13.24
CA GLY A 498 -3.48 13.57 -14.41
C GLY A 498 -3.54 12.04 -14.46
N ALA A 499 -3.21 11.35 -13.36
CA ALA A 499 -3.36 9.90 -13.28
C ALA A 499 -4.81 9.49 -13.55
N VAL A 500 -4.99 8.49 -14.40
CA VAL A 500 -6.26 7.79 -14.58
C VAL A 500 -6.32 6.47 -13.84
N GLN A 501 -5.16 5.92 -13.51
CA GLN A 501 -4.98 4.83 -12.58
C GLN A 501 -3.88 5.21 -11.59
N ALA A 502 -4.05 4.94 -10.31
CA ALA A 502 -2.99 5.06 -9.33
C ALA A 502 -3.21 4.07 -8.18
N LEU A 503 -2.12 3.55 -7.63
CA LEU A 503 -2.09 2.82 -6.36
C LEU A 503 -1.04 3.41 -5.42
N ASN A 504 -1.22 3.17 -4.13
CA ASN A 504 -0.19 3.36 -3.13
C ASN A 504 0.75 2.15 -3.13
N LEU A 505 2.06 2.40 -3.08
CA LEU A 505 3.13 1.41 -2.88
C LEU A 505 3.53 1.33 -1.40
N ASP A 506 4.57 0.57 -1.05
CA ASP A 506 5.04 0.56 0.34
C ASP A 506 5.52 1.96 0.76
N GLY A 507 5.28 2.31 2.02
CA GLY A 507 5.46 3.66 2.55
C GLY A 507 6.24 3.70 3.85
N GLY A 508 6.01 4.74 4.65
CA GLY A 508 6.74 4.93 5.90
C GLY A 508 8.25 5.01 5.66
N GLY A 509 9.03 4.32 6.49
CA GLY A 509 10.50 4.30 6.35
C GLY A 509 11.01 3.68 5.06
N SER A 510 10.18 2.94 4.33
CA SER A 510 10.53 2.38 3.02
C SER A 510 10.52 3.43 1.91
N THR A 511 9.84 4.57 2.10
CA THR A 511 9.67 5.62 1.08
C THR A 511 11.01 6.19 0.65
N ALA A 512 11.43 5.86 -0.56
CA ALA A 512 12.68 6.35 -1.13
C ALA A 512 12.54 6.56 -2.65
N MET A 513 13.10 7.67 -3.14
CA MET A 513 13.40 7.90 -4.54
C MET A 513 14.89 8.15 -4.69
N ALA A 514 15.52 7.44 -5.61
CA ALA A 514 16.90 7.68 -6.02
C ALA A 514 16.93 8.19 -7.46
N VAL A 515 17.85 9.12 -7.75
CA VAL A 515 18.16 9.58 -9.10
C VAL A 515 19.65 9.41 -9.32
N ASN A 516 20.03 8.73 -10.39
CA ASN A 516 21.42 8.37 -10.69
C ASN A 516 22.14 7.75 -9.46
N GLY A 517 21.46 6.82 -8.79
CA GLY A 517 21.98 6.11 -7.61
C GLY A 517 22.04 6.91 -6.30
N SER A 518 21.57 8.16 -6.28
CA SER A 518 21.56 8.99 -5.05
C SER A 518 20.14 9.26 -4.59
N VAL A 519 19.86 9.04 -3.29
CA VAL A 519 18.53 9.35 -2.71
C VAL A 519 18.25 10.85 -2.81
N VAL A 520 17.06 11.23 -3.27
CA VAL A 520 16.67 12.64 -3.46
C VAL A 520 15.65 13.14 -2.45
N ASN A 521 14.95 12.22 -1.79
CA ASN A 521 14.01 12.51 -0.72
C ASN A 521 14.67 12.28 0.65
N GLN A 522 13.98 12.60 1.74
CA GLN A 522 14.49 12.42 3.10
C GLN A 522 13.81 11.22 3.80
N PRO A 523 14.51 10.07 3.96
CA PRO A 523 13.95 8.91 4.63
C PRO A 523 13.49 9.20 6.06
N SER A 524 12.39 8.57 6.49
CA SER A 524 11.76 8.87 7.78
C SER A 524 12.37 8.13 8.97
N ASP A 525 13.06 7.02 8.73
CA ASP A 525 13.66 6.23 9.82
C ASP A 525 14.90 6.95 10.35
N SER A 526 15.07 6.93 11.68
CA SER A 526 16.22 7.57 12.33
C SER A 526 17.57 6.96 11.94
N THR A 527 17.57 5.74 11.40
CA THR A 527 18.76 5.04 10.90
C THR A 527 19.07 5.34 9.43
N GLY A 528 18.28 6.20 8.77
CA GLY A 528 18.44 6.55 7.36
C GLY A 528 17.53 5.74 6.43
N GLU A 529 17.97 5.57 5.19
CA GLU A 529 17.21 4.83 4.17
C GLU A 529 17.03 3.36 4.56
N ARG A 530 15.78 2.88 4.55
CA ARG A 530 15.47 1.49 4.87
C ARG A 530 15.81 0.57 3.71
N ALA A 531 16.38 -0.59 4.03
CA ALA A 531 16.50 -1.68 3.09
C ALA A 531 15.13 -2.37 2.86
N VAL A 532 14.72 -2.47 1.60
CA VAL A 532 13.41 -2.99 1.16
C VAL A 532 13.55 -4.32 0.41
N GLY A 533 12.45 -5.06 0.26
CA GLY A 533 12.44 -6.36 -0.43
C GLY A 533 12.53 -6.26 -1.96
N ASP A 534 11.96 -5.20 -2.53
CA ASP A 534 11.96 -4.95 -3.96
C ASP A 534 11.91 -3.46 -4.28
N THR A 535 12.24 -3.12 -5.52
CA THR A 535 12.30 -1.75 -6.03
C THR A 535 11.81 -1.68 -7.47
N ILE A 536 11.37 -0.51 -7.91
CA ILE A 536 11.06 -0.20 -9.31
C ILE A 536 12.19 0.67 -9.85
N GLN A 537 12.79 0.25 -10.96
CA GLN A 537 14.01 0.82 -11.53
C GLN A 537 13.76 1.26 -12.97
N VAL A 538 14.19 2.48 -13.29
CA VAL A 538 14.19 3.07 -14.64
C VAL A 538 15.63 3.02 -15.15
N LEU A 539 15.91 2.08 -16.03
CA LEU A 539 17.24 1.77 -16.53
C LEU A 539 17.49 2.49 -17.86
N PRO A 540 18.69 3.02 -18.12
CA PRO A 540 19.03 3.56 -19.43
C PRO A 540 18.92 2.48 -20.52
N ALA A 541 18.88 2.89 -21.79
CA ALA A 541 19.01 1.92 -22.87
C ALA A 541 20.40 1.26 -22.81
N ASP A 542 20.48 -0.03 -23.13
CA ASP A 542 21.78 -0.69 -23.33
C ASP A 542 22.52 0.02 -24.49
N ASP A 543 23.78 0.39 -24.26
CA ASP A 543 24.66 1.01 -25.25
C ASP A 543 25.04 0.05 -26.40
#